data_AF-A0A7I9XRV0-F1
#
_entry.id   AF-A0A7I9XRV0-F1
#
_cell.length_a   1.000
_cell.length_b   1.000
_cell.length_c   1.000
_cell.angle_alpha   90.00
_cell.angle_beta   90.00
_cell.angle_gamma   90.00
#
_symmetry.space_group_name_H-M   'P 1'
#
loop_
_entity.id
_entity.type
_entity.pdbx_description
1 polymer ?
#
loop_
_entity_poly.entity_id
_entity_poly.type
_entity_poly.pdbx_seq_one_letter_code
_entity_poly.pdbx_strand_id
1 'polypeptide(L)'
;MRLPEFDCELRPVVAVIDGMPTICNDRTVIADHAVIEPLDERADSLVSVPIRSVITSCSGPSIEIGPFLLDTTEVIKLYNALAHHVNTFPSEFRIRRGCVA
;
A
#
# COMPACT_ATOMS: atom_id res chain seq x y z
N MET A 1 -18.31 11.17 -4.78
CA MET A 1 -17.01 11.03 -4.10
C MET A 1 -15.95 11.33 -5.15
N ARG A 2 -15.10 12.34 -4.96
CA ARG A 2 -14.10 12.77 -5.96
C ARG A 2 -12.87 11.87 -5.78
N LEU A 3 -12.42 11.20 -6.83
CA LEU A 3 -11.16 10.44 -6.79
C LEU A 3 -9.99 11.43 -6.64
N PRO A 4 -8.96 11.12 -5.85
CA PRO A 4 -7.76 11.94 -5.81
C PRO A 4 -7.09 11.93 -7.18
N GLU A 5 -6.86 13.12 -7.73
CA GLU A 5 -6.10 13.30 -8.96
C GLU A 5 -4.61 13.30 -8.59
N PHE A 6 -3.85 12.38 -9.19
CA PHE A 6 -2.39 12.33 -9.03
C PHE A 6 -1.75 13.29 -10.03
N ASP A 7 -1.28 14.42 -9.53
CA ASP A 7 -0.56 15.43 -10.30
C ASP A 7 0.95 15.21 -10.16
N CYS A 8 1.52 14.24 -10.88
CA CYS A 8 2.95 13.95 -10.86
C CYS A 8 3.45 13.51 -12.23
N GLU A 9 4.09 14.42 -12.97
CA GLU A 9 4.97 14.07 -14.10
C GLU A 9 6.31 13.54 -13.58
N LEU A 10 6.33 12.34 -13.01
CA LEU A 10 7.58 11.70 -12.59
C LEU A 10 8.23 11.00 -13.79
N ARG A 11 9.37 11.54 -14.24
CA ARG A 11 10.20 10.90 -15.26
C ARG A 11 11.19 9.96 -14.59
N PRO A 12 11.38 8.72 -15.09
CA PRO A 12 12.37 7.80 -14.56
C PRO A 12 13.76 8.43 -14.60
N VAL A 13 14.49 8.33 -13.49
CA VAL A 13 15.91 8.69 -13.46
C VAL A 13 16.69 7.58 -14.16
N VAL A 14 17.13 7.86 -15.38
CA VAL A 14 18.00 6.96 -16.15
C VAL A 14 19.44 7.39 -15.91
N ALA A 15 20.25 6.52 -15.31
CA ALA A 15 21.69 6.69 -15.18
C ALA A 15 22.42 5.72 -16.12
N VAL A 16 23.61 6.10 -16.59
CA VAL A 16 24.47 5.16 -17.31
C VAL A 16 25.41 4.53 -16.30
N ILE A 17 25.23 3.24 -16.04
CA ILE A 17 26.08 2.43 -15.15
C ILE A 17 26.81 1.43 -16.04
N ASP A 18 28.15 1.46 -16.01
CA ASP A 18 29.02 0.62 -16.84
C ASP A 18 28.72 0.68 -18.36
N GLY A 19 28.36 1.87 -18.85
CA GLY A 19 28.02 2.09 -20.27
C GLY A 19 26.61 1.64 -20.67
N MET A 20 25.83 1.08 -19.73
CA MET A 20 24.45 0.65 -19.98
C MET A 20 23.44 1.64 -19.36
N PRO A 21 22.45 2.11 -20.13
CA PRO A 21 21.35 2.90 -19.57
C PRO A 21 20.58 2.02 -18.58
N THR A 22 20.63 2.41 -17.32
CA THR A 22 20.02 1.72 -16.18
C THR A 22 18.98 2.64 -15.56
N ILE A 23 17.77 2.13 -15.40
CA ILE A 23 16.73 2.83 -14.64
C ILE A 23 17.09 2.70 -13.16
N CYS A 24 17.48 3.79 -12.52
CA CYS A 24 17.76 3.78 -11.08
C CYS A 24 16.44 3.67 -10.32
N ASN A 25 16.39 2.76 -9.34
CA ASN A 25 15.24 2.51 -8.47
C ASN A 25 14.51 3.81 -8.10
N ASP A 26 13.36 4.00 -8.71
CA ASP A 26 12.57 5.23 -8.67
C ASP A 26 11.40 5.13 -7.67
N ARG A 27 11.41 4.07 -6.87
CA ARG A 27 10.40 3.82 -5.86
C ARG A 27 10.44 4.92 -4.80
N THR A 28 9.41 5.75 -4.82
CA THR A 28 9.21 6.83 -3.86
C THR A 28 8.02 6.48 -2.97
N VAL A 29 8.21 6.49 -1.66
CA VAL A 29 7.11 6.38 -0.69
C VAL A 29 6.45 7.75 -0.55
N ILE A 30 5.13 7.79 -0.72
CA ILE A 30 4.33 9.02 -0.71
C ILE A 30 3.57 9.16 0.59
N ALA A 31 3.12 8.03 1.14
CA ALA A 31 2.41 7.99 2.40
C ALA A 31 2.61 6.65 3.10
N ASP A 32 2.79 6.69 4.41
CA ASP A 32 2.70 5.53 5.30
C ASP A 32 1.29 5.50 5.90
N HIS A 33 0.55 4.41 5.70
CA HIS A 33 -0.84 4.28 6.15
C HIS A 33 -0.95 3.53 7.47
N ALA A 34 -0.27 2.39 7.58
CA ALA A 34 -0.33 1.52 8.75
C ALA A 34 0.80 0.49 8.75
N VAL A 35 0.93 -0.23 9.87
CA VAL A 35 1.69 -1.48 9.98
C VAL A 35 0.73 -2.55 10.47
N ILE A 36 0.69 -3.69 9.78
CA ILE A 36 0.02 -4.90 10.24
C ILE A 36 1.08 -5.86 10.77
N GLU A 37 0.79 -6.54 11.90
CA GLU A 37 1.74 -7.42 12.57
C GLU A 37 1.16 -8.83 12.72
N PRO A 38 1.04 -9.59 11.62
CA PRO A 38 0.63 -11.00 11.70
C PRO A 38 1.66 -11.85 12.46
N LEU A 39 1.14 -12.87 13.15
CA LEU A 39 1.96 -13.95 13.72
C LEU A 39 2.42 -14.88 12.59
N ASP A 40 3.73 -15.05 12.44
CA ASP A 40 4.33 -16.14 11.67
C ASP A 40 4.54 -17.34 12.61
N GLU A 41 3.61 -18.29 12.54
CA GLU A 41 3.63 -19.52 13.35
C GLU A 41 4.90 -20.37 13.13
N ARG A 42 5.57 -20.24 11.97
CA ARG A 42 6.79 -21.01 11.68
C ARG A 42 7.99 -20.50 12.47
N ALA A 43 8.02 -19.19 12.67
CA ALA A 43 9.08 -18.47 13.37
C ALA A 43 8.70 -18.15 14.82
N ASP A 44 7.46 -18.42 15.23
CA ASP A 44 6.86 -18.01 16.51
C ASP A 44 7.11 -16.53 16.81
N SER A 45 6.92 -15.68 15.79
CA SER A 45 7.25 -14.26 15.87
C SER A 45 6.27 -13.40 15.10
N LEU A 46 6.09 -12.15 15.55
CA LEU A 46 5.31 -11.16 14.82
C LEU A 46 6.16 -10.57 13.69
N VAL A 47 5.58 -10.49 12.50
CA VAL A 47 6.24 -9.89 11.33
C VAL A 47 5.60 -8.54 11.04
N SER A 48 6.36 -7.46 11.14
CA SER A 48 5.84 -6.12 10.83
C SER A 48 5.77 -5.89 9.31
N VAL A 49 4.55 -5.78 8.80
CA VAL A 49 4.24 -5.61 7.38
C VAL A 49 3.66 -4.20 7.17
N PRO A 50 4.43 -3.27 6.56
CA PRO A 50 3.97 -1.90 6.34
C PRO A 50 2.95 -1.82 5.19
N ILE A 51 2.01 -0.88 5.29
CA ILE A 51 1.06 -0.51 4.23
C ILE A 51 1.37 0.91 3.80
N ARG A 52 1.74 1.11 2.53
CA ARG A 52 2.22 2.39 2.01
C ARG A 52 1.66 2.70 0.64
N SER A 53 1.54 3.99 0.31
CA SER A 53 1.41 4.43 -1.08
C SER A 53 2.79 4.71 -1.64
N VAL A 54 3.07 4.13 -2.80
CA VAL A 54 4.33 4.34 -3.51
C VAL A 54 4.07 4.72 -4.96
N ILE A 55 4.98 5.47 -5.55
CA ILE A 55 5.06 5.63 -7.01
C ILE A 55 6.37 5.02 -7.47
N THR A 56 6.30 4.31 -8.60
CA THR A 56 7.43 3.79 -9.36
C THR A 56 7.27 4.31 -10.78
N SER A 57 8.35 4.68 -11.48
CA SER A 57 8.20 5.36 -12.78
C SER A 57 7.76 4.43 -13.90
N CYS A 58 7.86 3.10 -13.71
CA CYS A 58 7.40 2.12 -14.69
C CYS A 58 5.96 1.66 -14.47
N SER A 59 5.47 1.66 -13.22
CA SER A 59 4.15 1.14 -12.85
C SER A 59 3.17 2.22 -12.36
N GLY A 60 3.66 3.44 -12.14
CA GLY A 60 2.84 4.54 -11.62
C GLY A 60 2.49 4.37 -10.13
N PRO A 61 1.40 5.00 -9.67
CA PRO A 61 0.96 4.92 -8.27
C PRO A 61 0.43 3.52 -7.94
N SER A 62 0.85 3.01 -6.78
CA SER A 62 0.53 1.67 -6.29
C SER A 62 0.44 1.66 -4.76
N ILE A 63 -0.13 0.58 -4.21
CA ILE A 63 -0.12 0.30 -2.77
C ILE A 63 0.86 -0.83 -2.50
N GLU A 64 1.77 -0.60 -1.58
CA GLU A 64 2.68 -1.60 -1.04
C GLU A 64 2.08 -2.18 0.24
N ILE A 65 2.02 -3.51 0.35
CA ILE A 65 1.67 -4.24 1.58
C ILE A 65 2.81 -5.22 1.85
N GLY A 66 3.76 -4.83 2.69
CA GLY A 66 4.98 -5.59 2.91
C GLY A 66 5.89 -5.61 1.68
N PRO A 67 6.45 -6.78 1.30
CA PRO A 67 7.27 -6.88 0.09
C PRO A 67 6.44 -6.91 -1.19
N PHE A 68 5.12 -6.91 -1.11
CA PHE A 68 4.23 -7.02 -2.26
C PHE A 68 3.79 -5.64 -2.74
N LEU A 69 3.83 -5.46 -4.05
CA LEU A 69 3.35 -4.27 -4.73
C LEU A 69 2.03 -4.62 -5.42
N LEU A 70 0.97 -3.86 -5.14
CA LEU A 70 -0.33 -4.01 -5.78
C LEU A 70 -0.47 -3.00 -6.92
N ASP A 71 -0.73 -3.49 -8.11
CA ASP A 71 -1.01 -2.65 -9.27
C ASP A 71 -2.41 -1.98 -9.18
N THR A 72 -2.71 -1.08 -10.11
CA THR A 72 -4.00 -0.36 -10.12
C THR A 72 -5.21 -1.29 -10.14
N THR A 73 -5.14 -2.41 -10.86
CA THR A 73 -6.25 -3.38 -10.95
C THR A 73 -6.45 -4.09 -9.62
N GLU A 74 -5.36 -4.48 -8.97
CA GLU A 74 -5.37 -5.13 -7.66
C GLU A 74 -5.83 -4.17 -6.56
N VAL A 75 -5.42 -2.91 -6.61
CA VAL A 75 -5.89 -1.86 -5.69
C VAL A 75 -7.40 -1.68 -5.80
N ILE A 76 -7.97 -1.68 -7.01
CA ILE A 76 -9.43 -1.60 -7.20
C ILE A 76 -10.13 -2.83 -6.59
N LYS A 77 -9.60 -4.04 -6.81
CA LYS A 77 -10.14 -5.28 -6.23
C LYS A 77 -10.10 -5.23 -4.70
N LEU A 78 -8.97 -4.81 -4.13
CA LEU A 78 -8.79 -4.64 -2.69
C LEU A 78 -9.78 -3.62 -2.13
N TYR A 79 -9.93 -2.46 -2.76
CA TYR A 79 -10.89 -1.44 -2.36
C TYR A 79 -12.31 -2.00 -2.32
N ASN A 80 -12.76 -2.69 -3.37
CA ASN A 80 -14.09 -3.27 -3.43
C ASN A 80 -14.31 -4.35 -2.36
N ALA A 81 -13.31 -5.20 -2.13
CA ALA A 81 -13.35 -6.22 -1.09
C ALA A 81 -13.44 -5.61 0.31
N LEU A 82 -12.64 -4.58 0.60
CA LEU A 82 -12.66 -3.85 1.86
C LEU A 82 -13.99 -3.13 2.08
N ALA A 83 -14.51 -2.45 1.05
CA ALA A 83 -15.81 -1.79 1.13
C ALA A 83 -16.93 -2.80 1.45
N HIS A 84 -16.93 -3.96 0.79
CA HIS A 84 -17.87 -5.04 1.10
C HIS A 84 -17.70 -5.53 2.54
N HIS A 85 -16.46 -5.77 2.97
CA HIS A 85 -16.15 -6.24 4.31
C HIS A 85 -16.57 -5.25 5.40
N VAL A 86 -16.33 -3.95 5.22
CA VAL A 86 -16.75 -2.90 6.17
C VAL A 86 -18.28 -2.88 6.33
N ASN A 87 -19.01 -3.04 5.23
CA ASN A 87 -20.47 -3.08 5.26
C ASN A 87 -21.01 -4.34 5.95
N THR A 88 -20.29 -5.46 5.85
CA THR A 88 -20.64 -6.73 6.49
C THR A 88 -19.88 -6.98 7.80
N PHE A 89 -19.16 -5.97 8.29
CA PHE A 89 -18.18 -6.16 9.35
C PHE A 89 -18.85 -6.60 10.65
N PRO A 90 -18.39 -7.71 11.27
CA PRO A 90 -19.01 -8.25 12.47
C PRO A 90 -19.08 -7.19 13.58
N SER A 91 -20.22 -7.14 14.26
CA SER A 91 -20.50 -6.11 15.26
C SER A 91 -19.60 -6.21 16.49
N GLU A 92 -19.03 -7.39 16.77
CA GLU A 92 -18.09 -7.65 17.87
C GLU A 92 -16.78 -6.85 17.76
N PHE A 93 -16.36 -6.48 16.56
CA PHE A 93 -15.17 -5.66 16.33
C PHE A 93 -15.49 -4.18 16.08
N ARG A 94 -16.77 -3.79 16.07
CA ARG A 94 -17.15 -2.38 15.96
C ARG A 94 -16.78 -1.68 17.26
N ILE A 95 -16.07 -0.55 17.15
CA ILE A 95 -15.79 0.33 18.30
C ILE A 95 -17.12 0.67 18.95
N ARG A 96 -17.40 0.07 20.12
CA ARG A 96 -18.51 0.51 20.96
C ARG A 96 -18.15 1.93 21.37
N ARG A 97 -18.97 2.92 21.00
CA ARG A 97 -18.89 4.25 21.62
C ARG A 97 -19.14 4.05 23.11
N GLY A 98 -18.07 3.85 23.86
CA GLY A 98 -18.10 3.76 25.31
C GLY A 98 -18.58 5.09 25.85
N CYS A 99 -19.52 5.03 26.78
CA CYS A 99 -19.95 6.14 27.60
C CYS A 99 -18.75 6.95 28.07
N VAL A 100 -18.85 8.27 27.93
CA VAL A 100 -18.04 9.20 28.70
C VAL A 100 -18.29 8.90 30.17
N ALA A 101 -17.24 8.54 30.90
CA ALA A 101 -17.22 8.55 32.37
C ALA A 101 -16.83 9.95 32.84
#